data_AF-A0A6V8CUN0-F1
#
_entry.id   AF-A0A6V8CUN0-F1
#
_cell.length_a   1.000
_cell.length_b   1.000
_cell.length_c   1.000
_cell.angle_alpha   90.00
_cell.angle_beta   90.00
_cell.angle_gamma   90.00
#
_symmetry.space_group_name_H-M   'P 1'
#
loop_
_entity.id
_entity.type
_entity.pdbx_description
1 polymer ?
#
loop_
_entity_poly.entity_id
_entity_poly.type
_entity_poly.pdbx_seq_one_letter_code
_entity_poly.pdbx_strand_id
1 'polypeptide(L)'
;MDSDSDGVGDNADVFPHNPNETVDSDYDGVGDNADAFPDDSTETLDSDGDGRGDIEQAASEAAMQKNITIAVLVLVLSGITIGVVLFMRGKNEASLVSEISKERDLQSTVVATVPEAAPPIQTTAPTVTNQWTDEAGNTWRSMSDGSTLWWNGDDWQQV
;
A
#
# COMPACT_ATOMS: atom_id res chain seq x y z
N MET A 1 -23.74 49.49 -25.16
CA MET A 1 -22.86 49.84 -24.04
C MET A 1 -21.79 48.79 -24.06
N ASP A 2 -20.55 49.22 -23.92
CA ASP A 2 -19.33 48.43 -24.02
C ASP A 2 -18.36 49.12 -23.05
N SER A 3 -18.32 48.61 -21.83
CA SER A 3 -17.84 49.31 -20.66
C SER A 3 -16.31 49.25 -20.53
N ASP A 4 -15.66 48.26 -21.13
CA ASP A 4 -14.21 48.10 -21.16
C ASP A 4 -13.59 48.19 -22.57
N SER A 5 -14.41 48.34 -23.61
CA SER A 5 -13.99 48.64 -24.99
C SER A 5 -13.19 47.52 -25.65
N ASP A 6 -13.52 46.26 -25.36
CA ASP A 6 -12.90 45.09 -25.99
C ASP A 6 -13.62 44.61 -27.26
N GLY A 7 -14.79 45.21 -27.56
CA GLY A 7 -15.59 44.93 -28.75
C GLY A 7 -16.77 43.98 -28.51
N VAL A 8 -16.97 43.50 -27.28
CA VAL A 8 -18.18 42.81 -26.83
C VAL A 8 -19.05 43.78 -26.04
N GLY A 9 -20.36 43.79 -26.29
CA GLY A 9 -21.26 44.67 -25.55
C GLY A 9 -21.57 44.10 -24.17
N ASP A 10 -21.73 44.95 -23.15
CA ASP A 10 -22.03 44.58 -21.75
C ASP A 10 -23.17 43.55 -21.57
N ASN A 11 -24.08 43.46 -22.54
CA ASN A 11 -25.22 42.54 -22.52
C ASN A 11 -24.88 41.11 -23.01
N ALA A 12 -23.72 40.92 -23.59
CA ALA A 12 -23.20 39.65 -24.11
C ALA A 12 -21.85 39.28 -23.49
N ASP A 13 -21.28 40.16 -22.68
CA ASP A 13 -20.00 40.01 -22.01
C ASP A 13 -20.21 39.52 -20.57
N VAL A 14 -19.56 38.41 -20.21
CA VAL A 14 -19.58 37.88 -18.84
C VAL A 14 -18.76 38.76 -17.89
N PHE A 15 -17.75 39.46 -18.39
CA PHE A 15 -16.87 40.35 -17.62
C PHE A 15 -16.86 41.79 -18.19
N PRO A 16 -17.95 42.58 -18.10
CA PRO A 16 -18.10 43.92 -18.72
C PRO A 16 -17.09 45.01 -18.33
N HIS A 17 -16.16 44.71 -17.44
CA HIS A 17 -15.16 45.63 -16.92
C HIS A 17 -13.73 45.08 -17.06
N ASN A 18 -13.55 43.94 -17.72
CA ASN A 18 -12.27 43.32 -17.97
C ASN A 18 -12.07 43.12 -19.48
N PRO A 19 -11.33 44.00 -20.15
CA PRO A 19 -11.20 43.98 -21.61
C PRO A 19 -10.40 42.80 -22.17
N ASN A 20 -9.98 41.87 -21.30
CA ASN A 20 -9.26 40.66 -21.68
C ASN A 20 -10.10 39.40 -21.45
N GLU A 21 -11.35 39.50 -20.99
CA GLU A 21 -12.20 38.35 -20.71
C GLU A 21 -13.62 38.65 -21.18
N THR A 22 -14.24 37.74 -21.92
CA THR A 22 -15.62 37.92 -22.42
C THR A 22 -16.50 36.71 -22.21
N VAL A 23 -15.89 35.55 -21.97
CA VAL A 23 -16.52 34.24 -21.89
C VAL A 23 -16.03 33.55 -20.62
N ASP A 24 -16.95 32.82 -19.99
CA ASP A 24 -16.75 31.89 -18.89
C ASP A 24 -17.56 30.65 -19.29
N SER A 25 -16.86 29.65 -19.84
CA SER A 25 -17.46 28.52 -20.54
C SER A 25 -18.08 27.49 -19.58
N ASP A 26 -17.57 27.39 -18.35
CA ASP A 26 -18.02 26.44 -17.33
C ASP A 26 -18.72 27.08 -16.12
N TYR A 27 -18.77 28.41 -16.08
CA TYR A 27 -19.46 29.25 -15.11
C TYR A 27 -18.88 29.20 -13.69
N ASP A 28 -17.57 29.07 -13.57
CA ASP A 28 -16.89 29.05 -12.28
C ASP A 28 -16.47 30.45 -11.79
N GLY A 29 -16.57 31.46 -12.66
CA GLY A 29 -16.27 32.86 -12.38
C GLY A 29 -14.86 33.31 -12.78
N VAL A 30 -14.06 32.44 -13.39
CA VAL A 30 -12.79 32.76 -14.06
C VAL A 30 -13.05 32.82 -15.56
N GLY A 31 -12.45 33.80 -16.25
CA GLY A 31 -12.64 33.92 -17.70
C GLY A 31 -11.79 32.93 -18.46
N ASP A 32 -12.28 32.48 -19.62
CA ASP A 32 -11.64 31.46 -20.46
C ASP A 32 -10.17 31.77 -20.81
N ASN A 33 -9.75 33.05 -20.85
CA ASN A 33 -8.35 33.38 -21.17
C ASN A 33 -7.42 33.24 -19.95
N ALA A 34 -7.95 33.28 -18.73
CA ALA A 34 -7.22 33.12 -17.47
C ALA A 34 -7.34 31.71 -16.89
N ASP A 35 -8.33 30.94 -17.34
CA ASP A 35 -8.60 29.59 -16.88
C ASP A 35 -7.75 28.54 -17.63
N ALA A 36 -7.02 27.71 -16.89
CA ALA A 36 -6.28 26.58 -17.45
C ALA A 36 -7.21 25.43 -17.90
N PHE A 37 -8.42 25.35 -17.37
CA PHE A 37 -9.42 24.32 -17.62
C PHE A 37 -10.82 24.90 -17.96
N PRO A 38 -11.01 25.65 -19.06
CA PRO A 38 -12.25 26.40 -19.36
C PRO A 38 -13.56 25.59 -19.49
N ASP A 39 -13.48 24.26 -19.47
CA ASP A 39 -14.63 23.36 -19.57
C ASP A 39 -14.88 22.57 -18.26
N ASP A 40 -14.12 22.84 -17.20
CA ASP A 40 -14.19 22.14 -15.90
C ASP A 40 -14.28 23.13 -14.73
N SER A 41 -15.53 23.41 -14.32
CA SER A 41 -15.84 24.38 -13.27
C SER A 41 -15.31 24.03 -11.88
N THR A 42 -14.56 22.93 -11.75
CA THR A 42 -13.93 22.50 -10.50
C THR A 42 -12.43 22.79 -10.47
N GLU A 43 -11.85 23.28 -11.57
CA GLU A 43 -10.43 23.56 -11.73
C GLU A 43 -10.17 24.87 -12.48
N THR A 44 -9.15 25.62 -12.03
CA THR A 44 -8.80 26.91 -12.66
C THR A 44 -7.32 27.10 -12.94
N LEU A 45 -6.47 26.36 -12.21
CA LEU A 45 -5.03 26.58 -12.17
C LEU A 45 -4.29 25.27 -12.46
N ASP A 46 -3.25 25.37 -13.27
CA ASP A 46 -2.24 24.35 -13.50
C ASP A 46 -0.87 24.98 -13.20
N SER A 47 -0.48 24.96 -11.92
CA SER A 47 0.72 25.67 -11.46
C SER A 47 2.02 25.03 -11.95
N ASP A 48 2.02 23.73 -12.24
CA ASP A 48 3.20 22.98 -12.66
C ASP A 48 3.23 22.66 -14.18
N GLY A 49 2.15 22.95 -14.89
CA GLY A 49 2.03 22.79 -16.34
C GLY A 49 1.92 21.34 -16.79
N ASP A 50 1.46 20.44 -15.91
CA ASP A 50 1.37 19.01 -16.19
C ASP A 50 0.03 18.58 -16.81
N GLY A 51 -0.92 19.52 -16.94
CA GLY A 51 -2.25 19.30 -17.48
C GLY A 51 -3.24 18.72 -16.47
N ARG A 52 -2.92 18.74 -15.16
CA ARG A 52 -3.84 18.42 -14.07
C ARG A 52 -4.07 19.65 -13.22
N GLY A 53 -5.31 19.82 -12.79
CA GLY A 53 -5.68 20.95 -11.95
C GLY A 53 -5.08 20.86 -10.55
N ASP A 54 -4.71 22.03 -10.02
CA ASP A 54 -4.16 22.18 -8.68
C ASP A 54 -5.13 21.65 -7.60
N ILE A 55 -6.46 21.73 -7.81
CA ILE A 55 -7.46 21.27 -6.83
C ILE A 55 -7.50 19.74 -6.76
N GLU A 56 -7.36 19.03 -7.88
CA GLU A 56 -7.27 17.57 -8.02
C GLU A 56 -5.98 17.08 -7.36
N GLN A 57 -4.86 17.74 -7.68
CA GLN A 57 -3.58 17.41 -7.07
C GLN A 57 -3.63 17.62 -5.54
N ALA A 58 -4.17 18.75 -5.06
CA ALA A 58 -4.34 19.00 -3.63
C ALA A 58 -5.26 17.99 -2.94
N ALA A 59 -6.33 17.54 -3.62
CA ALA A 59 -7.21 16.49 -3.12
C ALA A 59 -6.49 15.14 -2.99
N SER A 60 -5.58 14.84 -3.92
CA SER A 60 -4.77 13.60 -3.90
C SER A 60 -3.76 13.59 -2.75
N GLU A 61 -3.15 14.75 -2.43
CA GLU A 61 -2.22 14.89 -1.30
C GLU A 61 -2.94 14.74 0.05
N ALA A 62 -4.14 15.34 0.18
CA ALA A 62 -4.95 15.22 1.39
C ALA A 62 -5.37 13.75 1.65
N ALA A 63 -5.61 12.96 0.60
CA ALA A 63 -5.95 11.55 0.71
C ALA A 63 -4.76 10.69 1.17
N MET A 64 -3.53 11.01 0.72
CA MET A 64 -2.32 10.28 1.13
C MET A 64 -1.93 10.54 2.59
N GLN A 65 -2.15 11.76 3.10
CA GLN A 65 -1.82 12.11 4.49
C GLN A 65 -2.66 11.33 5.52
N LYS A 66 -3.92 10.98 5.19
CA LYS A 66 -4.87 10.35 6.12
C LYS A 66 -4.40 8.98 6.60
N ASN A 67 -3.90 8.13 5.71
CA ASN A 67 -3.49 6.77 6.05
C ASN A 67 -2.14 6.75 6.80
N ILE A 68 -1.20 7.61 6.40
CA ILE A 68 0.10 7.75 7.08
C ILE A 68 -0.10 8.30 8.49
N THR A 69 -0.96 9.32 8.67
CA THR A 69 -1.25 9.91 9.99
C THR A 69 -1.89 8.88 10.93
N ILE A 70 -2.84 8.08 10.44
CA ILE A 70 -3.46 7.00 11.21
C ILE A 70 -2.42 5.93 11.57
N ALA A 71 -1.57 5.52 10.62
CA ALA A 71 -0.52 4.54 10.88
C ALA A 71 0.48 5.03 11.96
N VAL A 72 0.91 6.29 11.90
CA VAL A 72 1.79 6.91 12.90
C VAL A 72 1.11 6.98 14.27
N LEU A 73 -0.17 7.39 14.34
CA LEU A 73 -0.93 7.41 15.60
C LEU A 73 -1.07 6.00 16.21
N VAL A 74 -1.37 4.99 15.39
CA VAL A 74 -1.46 3.60 15.84
C VAL A 74 -0.10 3.11 16.37
N LEU A 75 1.00 3.41 15.68
CA LEU A 75 2.34 3.04 16.13
C LEU A 75 2.70 3.71 17.47
N VAL A 76 2.42 5.00 17.63
CA VAL A 76 2.67 5.72 18.89
C VAL A 76 1.82 5.15 20.04
N LEU A 77 0.53 4.92 19.82
CA LEU A 77 -0.35 4.32 20.83
C LEU A 77 0.07 2.87 21.16
N SER A 78 0.46 2.08 20.16
CA SER A 78 0.99 0.73 20.37
C SER A 78 2.30 0.74 21.17
N GLY A 79 3.20 1.69 20.89
CA GLY A 79 4.45 1.86 21.62
C GLY A 79 4.22 2.27 23.09
N ILE A 80 3.27 3.17 23.35
CA ILE A 80 2.89 3.56 24.71
C ILE A 80 2.27 2.38 25.45
N THR A 81 1.34 1.65 24.82
CA THR A 81 0.70 0.47 25.44
C THR A 81 1.71 -0.64 25.74
N ILE A 82 2.61 -0.95 24.80
CA ILE A 82 3.71 -1.90 25.00
C ILE A 82 4.65 -1.39 26.11
N GLY A 83 4.98 -0.11 26.12
CA GLY A 83 5.82 0.52 27.15
C GLY A 83 5.20 0.44 28.54
N VAL A 84 3.89 0.67 28.68
CA VAL A 84 3.16 0.52 29.95
C VAL A 84 3.12 -0.94 30.39
N VAL A 85 2.89 -1.88 29.48
CA VAL A 85 2.91 -3.32 29.80
C VAL A 85 4.30 -3.76 30.24
N LEU A 86 5.36 -3.33 29.55
CA LEU A 86 6.74 -3.62 29.93
C LEU A 86 7.12 -2.95 31.26
N PHE A 87 6.63 -1.73 31.52
CA PHE A 87 6.85 -1.03 32.79
C PHE A 87 6.10 -1.69 33.96
N MET A 88 4.89 -2.19 33.72
CA MET A 88 4.15 -3.00 34.70
C MET A 88 4.84 -4.35 34.94
N ARG A 89 5.52 -4.92 33.93
CA ARG A 89 6.36 -6.12 34.08
C ARG A 89 7.71 -5.83 34.76
N GLY A 90 8.23 -4.60 34.65
CA GLY A 90 9.49 -4.14 35.25
C GLY A 90 9.51 -4.01 36.78
N LYS A 91 8.44 -4.41 37.47
CA LYS A 91 8.46 -4.61 38.93
C LYS A 91 8.56 -6.08 39.37
N ASN A 92 8.52 -7.03 38.44
CA ASN A 92 8.50 -8.46 38.74
C ASN A 92 9.44 -9.22 37.79
N GLU A 93 10.76 -9.10 38.01
CA GLU A 93 11.71 -10.01 37.36
C GLU A 93 11.58 -11.40 38.00
N ALA A 94 10.94 -12.34 37.31
CA ALA A 94 11.47 -13.70 37.13
C ALA A 94 10.48 -14.61 36.39
N SER A 95 11.04 -15.36 35.44
CA SER A 95 10.48 -16.52 34.76
C SER A 95 9.76 -16.27 33.44
N LEU A 96 10.53 -15.94 32.41
CA LEU A 96 10.21 -16.25 31.02
C LEU A 96 11.30 -17.13 30.39
N VAL A 97 11.70 -18.20 31.07
CA VAL A 97 12.49 -19.27 30.44
C VAL A 97 12.16 -20.61 31.11
N SER A 98 11.06 -21.26 30.73
CA SER A 98 10.92 -22.71 30.92
C SER A 98 9.76 -23.32 30.13
N GLU A 99 9.69 -23.15 28.80
CA GLU A 99 8.70 -23.95 28.03
C GLU A 99 9.10 -24.22 26.57
N ILE A 100 10.40 -24.36 26.28
CA ILE A 100 10.87 -24.95 25.01
C ILE A 100 12.07 -25.87 25.30
N SER A 101 11.88 -26.88 26.15
CA SER A 101 12.82 -28.02 26.21
C SER A 101 12.24 -29.15 27.06
N LYS A 102 11.31 -29.91 26.47
CA LYS A 102 10.69 -31.19 26.91
C LYS A 102 9.26 -31.16 26.35
N GLU A 103 8.78 -32.01 25.46
CA GLU A 103 9.07 -33.42 25.22
C GLU A 103 8.57 -33.85 23.83
N ARG A 104 9.40 -34.60 23.10
CA ARG A 104 9.09 -35.77 22.25
C ARG A 104 10.42 -36.53 22.22
N ASP A 105 10.57 -37.81 22.53
CA ASP A 105 9.65 -38.93 22.46
C ASP A 105 10.38 -40.10 23.17
N LEU A 106 9.83 -40.66 24.26
CA LEU A 106 10.24 -41.97 24.78
C LEU A 106 8.98 -42.73 25.22
N GLN A 107 8.32 -43.31 24.22
CA GLN A 107 7.74 -44.66 24.11
C GLN A 107 7.09 -45.39 25.31
N SER A 108 6.07 -46.18 24.92
CA SER A 108 5.56 -47.42 25.53
C SER A 108 4.27 -47.23 26.35
N THR A 109 3.17 -47.97 26.24
CA THR A 109 2.81 -49.24 25.58
C THR A 109 1.28 -49.32 25.53
N VAL A 110 0.67 -49.76 24.42
CA VAL A 110 -0.52 -50.63 24.48
C VAL A 110 -0.58 -51.51 23.23
N VAL A 111 -0.67 -52.81 23.51
CA VAL A 111 -0.67 -53.94 22.59
C VAL A 111 -2.08 -54.13 22.01
N ALA A 112 -2.19 -54.28 20.69
CA ALA A 112 -3.19 -55.16 20.08
C ALA A 112 -2.71 -55.62 18.69
N THR A 113 -2.46 -56.92 18.61
CA THR A 113 -2.13 -57.73 17.44
C THR A 113 -3.32 -57.89 16.49
N VAL A 114 -3.10 -57.81 15.16
CA VAL A 114 -3.53 -58.74 14.08
C VAL A 114 -2.82 -58.31 12.77
N PRO A 115 -2.24 -59.23 11.96
CA PRO A 115 -1.41 -58.91 10.79
C PRO A 115 -2.26 -58.82 9.52
N GLU A 116 -1.92 -57.94 8.56
CA GLU A 116 -2.05 -58.22 7.10
C GLU A 116 -1.55 -57.02 6.25
N ALA A 117 -0.67 -57.33 5.29
CA ALA A 117 -0.37 -56.64 4.01
C ALA A 117 0.00 -55.14 3.97
N ALA A 118 1.27 -54.87 3.68
CA ALA A 118 1.79 -53.58 3.22
C ALA A 118 1.46 -53.27 1.73
N PRO A 119 1.18 -52.00 1.41
CA PRO A 119 1.72 -51.36 0.20
C PRO A 119 2.37 -49.98 0.51
N PRO A 120 3.09 -49.35 -0.45
CA PRO A 120 4.45 -48.84 -0.27
C PRO A 120 4.57 -47.44 0.35
N ILE A 121 5.78 -47.15 0.82
CA ILE A 121 6.27 -45.84 1.28
C ILE A 121 5.95 -44.78 0.22
N GLN A 122 5.07 -43.83 0.55
CA GLN A 122 4.92 -42.62 -0.24
C GLN A 122 6.07 -41.68 0.09
N THR A 123 7.07 -41.65 -0.79
CA THR A 123 8.06 -40.58 -0.84
C THR A 123 7.31 -39.30 -1.20
N THR A 124 6.83 -38.56 -0.20
CA THR A 124 6.20 -37.26 -0.44
C THR A 124 7.25 -36.36 -1.06
N ALA A 125 7.10 -36.04 -2.34
CA ALA A 125 7.94 -35.08 -3.02
C ALA A 125 7.92 -33.77 -2.23
N PRO A 126 9.06 -33.11 -2.03
CA PRO A 126 9.11 -31.88 -1.27
C PRO A 126 8.19 -30.86 -1.96
N THR A 127 7.31 -30.22 -1.19
CA THR A 127 6.36 -29.24 -1.71
C THR A 127 6.96 -27.84 -1.56
N VAL A 128 6.67 -26.94 -2.50
CA VAL A 128 7.10 -25.54 -2.42
C VAL A 128 6.39 -24.86 -1.26
N THR A 129 7.15 -24.43 -0.26
CA THR A 129 6.64 -23.71 0.93
C THR A 129 6.63 -22.20 0.69
N ASN A 130 7.59 -21.68 -0.07
CA ASN A 130 7.72 -20.24 -0.34
C ASN A 130 8.42 -19.97 -1.69
N GLN A 131 8.09 -18.87 -2.36
CA GLN A 131 8.75 -18.41 -3.60
C GLN A 131 8.87 -16.88 -3.60
N TRP A 132 10.04 -16.35 -3.99
CA TRP A 132 10.31 -14.91 -4.03
C TRP A 132 11.30 -14.53 -5.15
N THR A 133 11.33 -13.25 -5.50
CA THR A 133 12.30 -12.67 -6.44
C THR A 133 13.15 -11.64 -5.71
N ASP A 134 14.47 -11.68 -5.89
CA ASP A 134 15.39 -10.73 -5.25
C ASP A 134 15.53 -9.42 -6.06
N GLU A 135 16.21 -8.42 -5.48
CA GLU A 135 16.46 -7.11 -6.10
C GLU A 135 17.32 -7.19 -7.37
N ALA A 136 18.05 -8.30 -7.57
CA ALA A 136 18.83 -8.57 -8.76
C ALA A 136 18.02 -9.31 -9.85
N GLY A 137 16.74 -9.63 -9.59
CA GLY A 137 15.83 -10.28 -10.52
C GLY A 137 15.90 -11.81 -10.53
N ASN A 138 16.63 -12.45 -9.61
CA ASN A 138 16.69 -13.91 -9.53
C ASN A 138 15.48 -14.46 -8.76
N THR A 139 14.94 -15.58 -9.23
CA THR A 139 13.77 -16.22 -8.61
C THR A 139 14.19 -17.41 -7.77
N TRP A 140 13.68 -17.48 -6.54
CA TRP A 140 14.04 -18.44 -5.50
C TRP A 140 12.79 -19.16 -4.97
N ARG A 141 12.93 -20.41 -4.52
CA ARG A 141 11.89 -21.16 -3.81
C ARG A 141 12.47 -21.96 -2.64
N SER A 142 11.72 -22.08 -1.56
CA SER A 142 12.03 -22.97 -0.43
C SER A 142 11.06 -24.14 -0.39
N MET A 143 11.59 -25.31 -0.07
CA MET A 143 10.87 -26.58 -0.09
C MET A 143 10.59 -27.08 1.33
N SER A 144 9.60 -27.96 1.49
CA SER A 144 9.21 -28.54 2.80
C SER A 144 10.28 -29.43 3.45
N ASP A 145 11.29 -29.85 2.68
CA ASP A 145 12.47 -30.58 3.17
C ASP A 145 13.60 -29.65 3.63
N GLY A 146 13.40 -28.33 3.57
CA GLY A 146 14.38 -27.31 3.93
C GLY A 146 15.35 -26.93 2.81
N SER A 147 15.24 -27.54 1.62
CA SER A 147 16.06 -27.15 0.47
C SER A 147 15.62 -25.80 -0.11
N THR A 148 16.58 -25.03 -0.62
CA THR A 148 16.34 -23.79 -1.35
C THR A 148 16.82 -23.95 -2.77
N LEU A 149 15.96 -23.61 -3.74
CA LEU A 149 16.25 -23.71 -5.16
C LEU A 149 16.18 -22.32 -5.79
N TRP A 150 17.03 -22.06 -6.78
CA TRP A 150 17.00 -20.83 -7.58
C TRP A 150 16.83 -21.15 -9.06
N TRP A 151 16.22 -20.23 -9.80
CA TRP A 151 15.94 -20.39 -11.23
C TRP A 151 17.06 -19.80 -12.08
N ASN A 152 17.65 -20.61 -12.96
CA ASN A 152 18.74 -20.19 -13.85
C ASN A 152 18.31 -19.82 -15.28
N GLY A 153 17.01 -19.92 -15.59
CA GLY A 153 16.47 -19.69 -16.94
C GLY A 153 15.89 -20.94 -17.59
N ASP A 154 16.45 -22.12 -17.29
CA ASP A 154 16.07 -23.40 -17.90
C ASP A 154 15.61 -24.45 -16.86
N ASP A 155 16.19 -24.43 -15.65
CA ASP A 155 15.85 -25.39 -14.58
C ASP A 155 16.07 -24.81 -13.16
N TRP A 156 15.53 -25.49 -12.15
CA TRP A 156 15.72 -25.17 -10.74
C TRP A 156 16.99 -25.81 -10.19
N GLN A 157 17.89 -24.97 -9.69
CA GLN A 157 19.18 -25.40 -9.13
C GLN A 157 19.14 -25.31 -7.60
N GLN A 158 19.52 -26.39 -6.92
CA GLN A 158 19.64 -26.37 -5.46
C GLN A 158 20.90 -25.61 -5.05
N VAL A 159 20.77 -24.77 -4.02
CA VAL A 159 21.91 -24.10 -3.37
C VAL A 159 22.36 -24.87 -2.14
#